data_AF-A0A8B2HME6-F1
#
_entry.id   AF-A0A8B2HME6-F1
#
_cell.length_a   1.000
_cell.length_b   1.000
_cell.length_c   1.000
_cell.angle_alpha   90.00
_cell.angle_beta   90.00
_cell.angle_gamma   90.00
#
_symmetry.space_group_name_H-M   'P 1'
#
loop_
_entity.id
_entity.type
_entity.pdbx_description
1 polymer ?
#
loop_
_entity_poly.entity_id
_entity_poly.type
_entity_poly.pdbx_seq_one_letter_code
_entity_poly.pdbx_strand_id
1 'polypeptide(L)'
;MQNVIFLFAFFFFIIFLIPLGDSFAQSVIPPRHQWKQVNDIDHLTCKEGLLLLQKSNGAPACVSTTTYLKLVDRGYGMFDNAIMMKRPAMLTNLMETMSSNYDLMHHWHNMMQNDPTMMKNTMQKWISKMKENPEFLKNMIGPMTSDPILREDMIKHMRNHPIMEQSLKDHPMWMKSVHDKIMGPEMGSGMHKMCPWCPEYEVHVSHRQQLGFTNSDRMMNMMHSLWINDQISEDIHEFMLENPNHMAQMSKQMMGPMLGFMMDDPEIRQKMIELMLEHEEFMNSIRHENTR
;
A
#
# COMPACT_ATOMS: atom_id res chain seq x y z
N MET A 1 55.80 12.45 -49.51
CA MET A 1 55.18 13.44 -48.60
C MET A 1 53.65 13.48 -48.72
N GLN A 2 53.07 13.64 -49.91
CA GLN A 2 51.62 13.90 -50.11
C GLN A 2 50.67 12.94 -49.35
N ASN A 3 50.94 11.64 -49.32
CA ASN A 3 50.12 10.64 -48.62
C ASN A 3 50.08 10.83 -47.07
N VAL A 4 51.10 11.46 -46.48
CA VAL A 4 51.15 11.73 -45.03
C VAL A 4 50.22 12.89 -44.66
N ILE A 5 50.11 13.89 -45.53
CA ILE A 5 49.23 15.05 -45.35
C ILE A 5 47.76 14.61 -45.37
N PHE A 6 47.40 13.68 -46.27
CA PHE A 6 46.06 13.11 -46.33
C PHE A 6 45.67 12.36 -45.05
N LEU A 7 46.58 11.58 -44.46
CA LEU A 7 46.34 10.89 -43.18
C LEU A 7 46.07 11.87 -42.04
N PHE A 8 46.87 12.94 -41.91
CA PHE A 8 46.64 13.96 -40.87
C PHE A 8 45.31 14.71 -41.06
N ALA A 9 44.95 15.05 -42.30
CA ALA A 9 43.66 15.69 -42.59
C ALA A 9 42.48 14.78 -42.21
N PHE A 10 42.56 13.48 -42.50
CA PHE A 10 41.50 12.51 -42.20
C PHE A 10 41.29 12.33 -40.69
N PHE A 11 42.38 12.23 -39.90
CA PHE A 11 42.28 12.16 -38.44
C PHE A 11 41.68 13.42 -37.81
N PHE A 12 42.05 14.62 -38.29
CA PHE A 12 41.41 15.86 -37.82
C PHE A 12 39.91 15.92 -38.14
N PHE A 13 39.50 15.45 -39.32
CA PHE A 13 38.09 15.44 -39.71
C PHE A 13 37.25 14.45 -38.89
N ILE A 14 37.81 13.29 -38.52
CA ILE A 14 37.16 12.32 -37.62
C ILE A 14 36.96 12.92 -36.22
N ILE A 15 37.96 13.60 -35.66
CA ILE A 15 37.88 14.21 -34.32
C ILE A 15 36.78 15.29 -34.27
N PHE A 16 36.59 16.07 -35.34
CA PHE A 16 35.51 17.05 -35.45
C PHE A 16 34.12 16.46 -35.78
N LEU A 17 34.06 15.20 -36.22
CA LEU A 17 32.81 14.48 -36.51
C LEU A 17 32.33 13.56 -35.37
N ILE A 18 33.08 13.46 -34.28
CA ILE A 18 32.53 12.98 -33.01
C ILE A 18 31.61 14.10 -32.50
N PRO A 19 30.27 13.92 -32.47
CA PRO A 19 29.44 14.87 -31.74
C PRO A 19 29.88 14.84 -30.28
N LEU A 20 30.16 16.01 -29.70
CA LEU A 20 30.31 16.16 -28.25
C LEU A 20 28.92 16.04 -27.60
N GLY A 21 28.36 14.82 -27.67
CA GLY A 21 27.09 14.43 -27.10
C GLY A 21 27.17 14.45 -25.59
N ASP A 22 26.88 15.63 -25.02
CA ASP A 22 26.46 15.84 -23.64
C ASP A 22 27.29 15.13 -22.57
N SER A 23 28.62 15.22 -22.70
CA SER A 23 29.52 15.24 -21.54
C SER A 23 29.52 16.58 -20.80
N PHE A 24 28.46 17.39 -21.02
CA PHE A 24 27.98 18.31 -20.00
C PHE A 24 27.64 17.51 -18.75
N ALA A 25 28.51 17.57 -17.75
CA ALA A 25 28.11 17.26 -16.38
C ALA A 25 26.88 18.11 -16.06
N GLN A 26 25.71 17.48 -16.02
CA GLN A 26 24.41 18.14 -16.09
C GLN A 26 24.20 19.00 -14.83
N SER A 27 24.60 20.27 -14.94
CA SER A 27 24.79 21.19 -13.82
C SER A 27 23.46 21.79 -13.41
N VAL A 28 22.58 20.95 -12.86
CA VAL A 28 21.27 21.33 -12.31
C VAL A 28 21.46 22.54 -11.41
N ILE A 29 21.02 23.70 -11.92
CA ILE A 29 21.23 25.00 -11.30
C ILE A 29 20.68 24.90 -9.87
N PRO A 30 21.46 25.23 -8.81
CA PRO A 30 20.98 25.02 -7.45
C PRO A 30 19.65 25.75 -7.22
N PRO A 31 18.67 25.18 -6.48
CA PRO A 31 17.31 25.74 -6.39
C PRO A 31 17.25 27.21 -5.96
N ARG A 32 18.20 27.65 -5.12
CA ARG A 32 18.34 29.05 -4.69
C ARG A 32 18.78 30.02 -5.79
N HIS A 33 19.39 29.52 -6.87
CA HIS A 33 19.72 30.29 -8.07
C HIS A 33 18.53 30.31 -9.05
N GLN A 34 17.87 29.17 -9.28
CA GLN A 34 16.61 29.11 -10.05
C GLN A 34 15.55 30.06 -9.46
N TRP A 35 15.37 30.04 -8.13
CA TRP A 35 14.43 30.93 -7.43
C TRP A 35 14.71 32.41 -7.67
N LYS A 36 15.98 32.82 -7.73
CA LYS A 36 16.36 34.22 -8.00
C LYS A 36 16.01 34.67 -9.42
N GLN A 37 15.70 33.75 -10.34
CA GLN A 37 15.35 34.04 -11.72
C GLN A 37 13.83 34.04 -11.93
N VAL A 38 13.12 33.05 -11.36
CA VAL A 38 11.67 32.86 -11.59
C VAL A 38 10.80 33.34 -10.43
N ASN A 39 11.32 33.32 -9.20
CA ASN A 39 10.63 33.65 -7.95
C ASN A 39 9.28 32.91 -7.73
N ASP A 40 9.18 31.70 -8.28
CA ASP A 40 8.08 30.76 -8.12
C ASP A 40 8.66 29.39 -7.71
N ILE A 41 7.97 28.67 -6.83
CA ILE A 41 8.33 27.33 -6.40
C ILE A 41 7.91 26.25 -7.40
N ASP A 42 6.86 26.49 -8.19
CA ASP A 42 6.32 25.47 -9.09
C ASP A 42 7.13 25.33 -10.38
N HIS A 43 7.83 26.38 -10.78
CA HIS A 43 8.82 26.33 -11.86
C HIS A 43 10.18 25.77 -11.45
N LEU A 44 10.39 25.41 -10.18
CA LEU A 44 11.65 24.80 -9.74
C LEU A 44 11.75 23.32 -10.11
N THR A 45 12.93 22.94 -10.58
CA THR A 45 13.31 21.55 -10.87
C THR A 45 14.42 21.07 -9.92
N CYS A 46 14.32 19.80 -9.51
CA CYS A 46 15.38 19.09 -8.80
C CYS A 46 16.10 18.12 -9.73
N LYS A 47 17.32 17.71 -9.35
CA LYS A 47 17.91 16.51 -9.94
C LYS A 47 17.02 15.32 -9.59
N GLU A 48 16.89 14.38 -10.53
CA GLU A 48 16.31 13.05 -10.33
C GLU A 48 16.76 12.41 -9.00
N GLY A 49 15.82 11.77 -8.30
CA GLY A 49 16.03 11.19 -6.97
C GLY A 49 16.05 12.20 -5.80
N LEU A 50 15.88 13.50 -6.05
CA LEU A 50 15.76 14.53 -5.01
C LEU A 50 14.37 15.18 -5.01
N LEU A 51 13.81 15.38 -3.82
CA LEU A 51 12.54 16.07 -3.61
C LEU A 51 12.75 17.56 -3.38
N LEU A 52 11.91 18.40 -3.98
CA LEU A 52 11.82 19.82 -3.69
C LEU A 52 11.12 20.03 -2.33
N LEU A 53 11.80 20.72 -1.41
CA LEU A 53 11.29 21.12 -0.10
C LEU A 53 11.31 22.64 0.03
N GLN A 54 10.18 23.24 0.43
CA GLN A 54 10.18 24.61 0.94
C GLN A 54 10.55 24.60 2.43
N LYS A 55 11.60 25.35 2.79
CA LYS A 55 11.98 25.52 4.20
C LYS A 55 11.03 26.47 4.91
N SER A 56 11.00 26.40 6.24
CA SER A 56 10.18 27.28 7.09
C SER A 56 10.53 28.78 6.97
N ASN A 57 11.68 29.13 6.37
CA ASN A 57 12.04 30.50 5.98
C ASN A 57 11.74 30.83 4.49
N GLY A 58 10.85 30.07 3.86
CA GLY A 58 10.43 30.21 2.46
C GLY A 58 11.45 29.71 1.42
N ALA A 59 12.71 29.47 1.81
CA ALA A 59 13.76 29.15 0.85
C ALA A 59 13.69 27.69 0.34
N PRO A 60 13.80 27.45 -0.98
CA PRO A 60 13.76 26.11 -1.55
C PRO A 60 15.07 25.34 -1.32
N ALA A 61 14.97 24.01 -1.27
CA ALA A 61 16.10 23.09 -1.41
C ALA A 61 15.66 21.77 -2.05
N CYS A 62 16.56 21.14 -2.81
CA CYS A 62 16.42 19.74 -3.20
C CYS A 62 17.14 18.87 -2.17
N VAL A 63 16.47 17.82 -1.70
CA VAL A 63 16.97 16.93 -0.64
C VAL A 63 16.61 15.48 -0.97
N SER A 64 17.33 14.48 -0.44
CA SER A 64 16.90 13.08 -0.57
C SER A 64 15.55 12.88 0.14
N THR A 65 14.74 11.92 -0.28
CA THR A 65 13.45 11.62 0.37
C THR A 65 13.58 11.36 1.87
N THR A 66 14.61 10.60 2.27
CA THR A 66 14.96 10.35 3.69
C THR A 66 15.35 11.60 4.45
N THR A 67 15.82 12.65 3.77
CA THR A 67 16.11 13.97 4.36
C THR A 67 14.88 14.87 4.34
N TYR A 68 14.03 14.79 3.32
CA TYR A 68 12.73 15.47 3.25
C TYR A 68 11.89 15.16 4.49
N LEU A 69 11.67 13.86 4.76
CA LEU A 69 10.92 13.38 5.94
C LEU A 69 11.50 13.93 7.25
N LYS A 70 12.83 13.83 7.43
CA LYS A 70 13.53 14.32 8.64
C LYS A 70 13.51 15.85 8.79
N LEU A 71 13.31 16.62 7.72
CA LEU A 71 13.18 18.07 7.79
C LEU A 71 11.73 18.53 8.03
N VAL A 72 10.72 17.78 7.56
CA VAL A 72 9.30 18.03 7.85
C VAL A 72 8.96 17.67 9.29
N ASP A 73 9.38 16.49 9.77
CA ASP A 73 9.26 16.05 11.18
C ASP A 73 9.79 17.12 12.15
N ARG A 74 11.02 17.59 11.92
CA ARG A 74 11.69 18.63 12.72
C ARG A 74 11.18 20.06 12.47
N GLY A 75 10.20 20.27 11.60
CA GLY A 75 9.64 21.59 11.29
C GLY A 75 10.57 22.56 10.55
N TYR A 76 11.66 22.06 9.95
CA TYR A 76 12.56 22.87 9.11
C TYR A 76 12.04 23.11 7.70
N GLY A 77 11.05 22.33 7.26
CA GLY A 77 10.32 22.56 6.03
C GLY A 77 8.84 22.20 6.15
N MET A 78 8.06 22.69 5.20
CA MET A 78 6.62 22.41 5.11
C MET A 78 6.39 21.28 4.13
N PHE A 79 5.45 20.38 4.46
CA PHE A 79 4.82 19.57 3.42
C PHE A 79 3.88 20.47 2.61
N ASP A 80 4.08 20.50 1.29
CA ASP A 80 3.26 21.24 0.36
C ASP A 80 2.60 20.27 -0.61
N ASN A 81 1.28 20.23 -0.52
CA ASN A 81 0.40 19.33 -1.25
C ASN A 81 0.35 19.65 -2.76
N ALA A 82 0.42 20.94 -3.12
CA ALA A 82 0.37 21.40 -4.51
C ALA A 82 1.70 21.16 -5.23
N ILE A 83 2.83 21.33 -4.54
CA ILE A 83 4.18 21.02 -5.05
C ILE A 83 4.30 19.55 -5.44
N MET A 84 3.72 18.65 -4.65
CA MET A 84 3.72 17.20 -4.90
C MET A 84 2.78 16.80 -6.03
N MET A 85 1.55 17.33 -6.07
CA MET A 85 0.59 17.04 -7.15
C MET A 85 1.09 17.45 -8.54
N LYS A 86 1.87 18.52 -8.64
CA LYS A 86 2.50 18.95 -9.90
C LYS A 86 3.69 18.07 -10.30
N ARG A 87 4.07 17.08 -9.49
CA ARG A 87 5.32 16.30 -9.61
C ARG A 87 5.09 14.84 -9.18
N PRO A 88 4.27 14.03 -9.88
CA PRO A 88 3.90 12.67 -9.47
C PRO A 88 5.11 11.78 -9.15
N ALA A 89 6.18 11.83 -9.94
CA ALA A 89 7.40 11.08 -9.66
C ALA A 89 8.07 11.44 -8.30
N MET A 90 7.93 12.68 -7.81
CA MET A 90 8.35 13.03 -6.44
C MET A 90 7.42 12.39 -5.39
N LEU A 91 6.11 12.36 -5.65
CA LEU A 91 5.13 11.75 -4.76
C LEU A 91 5.31 10.23 -4.66
N THR A 92 5.53 9.52 -5.78
CA THR A 92 5.83 8.08 -5.81
C THR A 92 7.08 7.74 -4.99
N ASN A 93 8.19 8.46 -5.23
CA ASN A 93 9.44 8.29 -4.46
C ASN A 93 9.24 8.57 -2.95
N LEU A 94 8.39 9.54 -2.60
CA LEU A 94 8.01 9.83 -1.22
C LEU A 94 7.22 8.66 -0.61
N MET A 95 6.22 8.14 -1.32
CA MET A 95 5.40 7.03 -0.83
C MET A 95 6.19 5.74 -0.69
N GLU A 96 7.03 5.38 -1.65
CA GLU A 96 7.91 4.20 -1.55
C GLU A 96 8.85 4.29 -0.33
N THR A 97 9.39 5.48 -0.04
CA THR A 97 10.23 5.69 1.16
C THR A 97 9.42 5.70 2.47
N MET A 98 8.13 6.04 2.42
CA MET A 98 7.25 6.02 3.60
C MET A 98 6.71 4.62 3.87
N SER A 99 6.26 3.89 2.85
CA SER A 99 5.70 2.54 2.94
C SER A 99 6.73 1.47 3.31
N SER A 100 8.02 1.72 2.98
CA SER A 100 9.16 0.89 3.40
C SER A 100 9.73 1.26 4.78
N ASN A 101 9.29 2.36 5.41
CA ASN A 101 9.75 2.78 6.72
C ASN A 101 8.89 2.15 7.83
N TYR A 102 9.39 1.08 8.43
CA TYR A 102 8.70 0.32 9.47
C TYR A 102 8.27 1.18 10.67
N ASP A 103 9.15 2.04 11.20
CA ASP A 103 8.84 2.87 12.37
C ASP A 103 7.70 3.85 12.09
N LEU A 104 7.70 4.43 10.88
CA LEU A 104 6.66 5.34 10.40
C LEU A 104 5.32 4.62 10.20
N MET A 105 5.33 3.48 9.52
CA MET A 105 4.12 2.68 9.30
C MET A 105 3.54 2.15 10.61
N HIS A 106 4.39 1.71 11.55
CA HIS A 106 3.95 1.28 12.87
C HIS A 106 3.37 2.46 13.69
N HIS A 107 3.98 3.65 13.66
CA HIS A 107 3.40 4.83 14.30
C HIS A 107 2.04 5.20 13.69
N TRP A 108 1.89 5.08 12.38
CA TRP A 108 0.62 5.28 11.67
C TRP A 108 -0.44 4.24 12.04
N HIS A 109 -0.12 2.94 12.06
CA HIS A 109 -1.03 1.90 12.55
C HIS A 109 -1.47 2.17 13.99
N ASN A 110 -0.53 2.56 14.88
CA ASN A 110 -0.85 2.91 16.26
C ASN A 110 -1.81 4.11 16.33
N MET A 111 -1.57 5.17 15.55
CA MET A 111 -2.49 6.32 15.47
C MET A 111 -3.88 5.89 15.00
N MET A 112 -3.98 5.14 13.90
CA MET A 112 -5.25 4.63 13.37
C MET A 112 -6.01 3.79 14.39
N GLN A 113 -5.32 2.92 15.14
CA GLN A 113 -5.96 2.13 16.21
C GLN A 113 -6.42 2.99 17.41
N ASN A 114 -5.74 4.11 17.70
CA ASN A 114 -6.04 4.97 18.86
C ASN A 114 -7.06 6.09 18.54
N ASP A 115 -7.34 6.38 17.26
CA ASP A 115 -8.47 7.23 16.84
C ASP A 115 -9.53 6.40 16.06
N PRO A 116 -10.57 5.88 16.76
CA PRO A 116 -11.68 5.18 16.13
C PRO A 116 -12.47 6.02 15.11
N THR A 117 -12.42 7.35 15.20
CA THR A 117 -13.12 8.25 14.25
C THR A 117 -12.34 8.31 12.95
N MET A 118 -11.02 8.50 13.01
CA MET A 118 -10.14 8.45 11.83
C MET A 118 -10.20 7.07 11.17
N MET A 119 -10.08 5.98 11.95
CA MET A 119 -10.21 4.61 11.45
C MET A 119 -11.54 4.42 10.70
N LYS A 120 -12.67 4.76 11.34
CA LYS A 120 -14.00 4.61 10.73
C LYS A 120 -14.12 5.41 9.43
N ASN A 121 -13.69 6.67 9.42
CA ASN A 121 -13.79 7.53 8.24
C ASN A 121 -12.96 6.99 7.07
N THR A 122 -11.72 6.54 7.31
CA THR A 122 -10.88 5.91 6.28
C THR A 122 -11.49 4.61 5.77
N MET A 123 -11.97 3.74 6.66
CA MET A 123 -12.59 2.47 6.28
C MET A 123 -13.89 2.67 5.49
N GLN A 124 -14.69 3.69 5.82
CA GLN A 124 -15.86 4.06 5.02
C GLN A 124 -15.49 4.56 3.62
N LYS A 125 -14.44 5.39 3.48
CA LYS A 125 -13.92 5.78 2.15
C LYS A 125 -13.43 4.57 1.35
N TRP A 126 -12.74 3.64 1.99
CA TRP A 126 -12.27 2.41 1.35
C TRP A 126 -13.40 1.48 0.92
N ILE A 127 -14.44 1.31 1.74
CA ILE A 127 -15.64 0.54 1.35
C ILE A 127 -16.27 1.12 0.08
N SER A 128 -16.46 2.44 -0.02
CA SER A 128 -16.98 3.06 -1.25
C SER A 128 -16.11 2.72 -2.47
N LYS A 129 -14.78 2.84 -2.35
CA LYS A 129 -13.84 2.49 -3.43
C LYS A 129 -13.90 1.00 -3.81
N MET A 130 -14.10 0.09 -2.86
CA MET A 130 -14.32 -1.35 -3.15
C MET A 130 -15.67 -1.65 -3.84
N LYS A 131 -16.67 -0.78 -3.67
CA LYS A 131 -17.96 -0.91 -4.38
C LYS A 131 -17.80 -0.52 -5.84
N GLU A 132 -17.11 0.59 -6.08
CA GLU A 132 -16.87 1.22 -7.38
C GLU A 132 -15.78 0.50 -8.20
N ASN A 133 -14.73 -0.01 -7.56
CA ASN A 133 -13.59 -0.70 -8.20
C ASN A 133 -13.40 -2.13 -7.63
N PRO A 134 -13.82 -3.19 -8.36
CA PRO A 134 -13.61 -4.57 -7.95
C PRO A 134 -12.14 -5.02 -7.89
N GLU A 135 -11.24 -4.43 -8.68
CA GLU A 135 -9.81 -4.76 -8.63
C GLU A 135 -9.14 -4.18 -7.37
N PHE A 136 -9.62 -3.02 -6.86
CA PHE A 136 -9.21 -2.49 -5.55
C PHE A 136 -9.57 -3.46 -4.41
N LEU A 137 -10.75 -4.10 -4.46
CA LEU A 137 -11.13 -5.15 -3.52
C LEU A 137 -10.22 -6.39 -3.66
N LYS A 138 -9.96 -6.85 -4.89
CA LYS A 138 -9.04 -7.98 -5.16
C LYS A 138 -7.62 -7.70 -4.67
N ASN A 139 -7.06 -6.53 -4.92
CA ASN A 139 -5.74 -6.14 -4.42
C ASN A 139 -5.70 -6.11 -2.89
N MET A 140 -6.80 -5.68 -2.25
CA MET A 140 -6.89 -5.68 -0.79
C MET A 140 -6.98 -7.10 -0.19
N ILE A 141 -7.78 -8.02 -0.75
CA ILE A 141 -7.93 -9.38 -0.18
C ILE A 141 -6.95 -10.41 -0.74
N GLY A 142 -6.38 -10.21 -1.93
CA GLY A 142 -5.50 -11.15 -2.62
C GLY A 142 -4.31 -11.64 -1.79
N PRO A 143 -3.61 -10.76 -1.04
CA PRO A 143 -2.57 -11.17 -0.10
C PRO A 143 -3.11 -12.04 1.04
N MET A 144 -4.36 -11.84 1.49
CA MET A 144 -5.01 -12.65 2.52
C MET A 144 -5.64 -13.94 1.99
N THR A 145 -5.93 -14.05 0.68
CA THR A 145 -6.32 -15.33 0.06
C THR A 145 -5.10 -16.15 -0.36
N SER A 146 -3.96 -15.50 -0.64
CA SER A 146 -2.75 -16.13 -1.19
C SER A 146 -1.69 -16.50 -0.14
N ASP A 147 -1.32 -15.61 0.79
CA ASP A 147 -0.33 -15.96 1.83
C ASP A 147 -0.95 -16.94 2.84
N PRO A 148 -0.31 -18.09 3.16
CA PRO A 148 -0.90 -19.09 4.06
C PRO A 148 -1.19 -18.59 5.48
N ILE A 149 -0.37 -17.69 6.03
CA ILE A 149 -0.52 -17.20 7.41
C ILE A 149 -1.65 -16.17 7.48
N LEU A 150 -1.67 -15.23 6.52
CA LEU A 150 -2.75 -14.24 6.41
C LEU A 150 -4.09 -14.92 6.08
N ARG A 151 -4.06 -16.03 5.34
CA ARG A 151 -5.22 -16.89 5.04
C ARG A 151 -5.78 -17.58 6.28
N GLU A 152 -4.92 -18.18 7.12
CA GLU A 152 -5.35 -18.76 8.41
C GLU A 152 -5.96 -17.68 9.34
N ASP A 153 -5.34 -16.50 9.47
CA ASP A 153 -5.90 -15.41 10.27
C ASP A 153 -7.17 -14.79 9.66
N MET A 154 -7.30 -14.69 8.34
CA MET A 154 -8.53 -14.24 7.66
C MET A 154 -9.69 -15.21 7.89
N ILE A 155 -9.46 -16.51 7.72
CA ILE A 155 -10.44 -17.58 7.99
C ILE A 155 -10.91 -17.52 9.45
N LYS A 156 -9.97 -17.35 10.38
CA LYS A 156 -10.23 -17.17 11.81
C LYS A 156 -11.00 -15.88 12.12
N HIS A 157 -10.72 -14.77 11.44
CA HIS A 157 -11.52 -13.54 11.57
C HIS A 157 -12.95 -13.73 11.06
N MET A 158 -13.13 -14.41 9.92
CA MET A 158 -14.46 -14.70 9.36
C MET A 158 -15.29 -15.62 10.26
N ARG A 159 -14.70 -16.70 10.80
CA ARG A 159 -15.35 -17.62 11.74
C ARG A 159 -15.78 -16.90 13.03
N ASN A 160 -14.97 -15.96 13.52
CA ASN A 160 -15.25 -15.20 14.74
C ASN A 160 -16.15 -13.96 14.52
N HIS A 161 -16.64 -13.70 13.30
CA HIS A 161 -17.46 -12.52 12.98
C HIS A 161 -18.91 -12.95 12.70
N PRO A 162 -19.87 -12.77 13.62
CA PRO A 162 -21.19 -13.42 13.54
C PRO A 162 -21.97 -13.14 12.23
N ILE A 163 -21.90 -11.91 11.72
CA ILE A 163 -22.55 -11.53 10.45
C ILE A 163 -21.91 -12.25 9.25
N MET A 164 -20.59 -12.47 9.28
CA MET A 164 -19.88 -13.20 8.24
C MET A 164 -20.14 -14.69 8.35
N GLU A 165 -19.95 -15.26 9.54
CA GLU A 165 -20.13 -16.68 9.80
C GLU A 165 -21.55 -17.15 9.43
N GLN A 166 -22.58 -16.36 9.76
CA GLN A 166 -23.96 -16.62 9.34
C GLN A 166 -24.12 -16.48 7.82
N SER A 167 -23.58 -15.44 7.19
CA SER A 167 -23.65 -15.27 5.72
C SER A 167 -22.99 -16.43 4.98
N LEU A 168 -21.91 -17.00 5.50
CA LEU A 168 -21.24 -18.17 4.95
C LEU A 168 -22.06 -19.45 5.12
N LYS A 169 -22.74 -19.62 6.27
CA LYS A 169 -23.69 -20.73 6.51
C LYS A 169 -24.91 -20.67 5.59
N ASP A 170 -25.37 -19.47 5.25
CA ASP A 170 -26.52 -19.25 4.37
C ASP A 170 -26.15 -19.27 2.87
N HIS A 171 -24.87 -19.07 2.50
CA HIS A 171 -24.45 -18.98 1.11
C HIS A 171 -24.33 -20.37 0.45
N PRO A 172 -25.21 -20.74 -0.51
CA PRO A 172 -25.34 -22.13 -0.96
C PRO A 172 -24.12 -22.62 -1.74
N MET A 173 -23.44 -21.76 -2.49
CA MET A 173 -22.20 -22.12 -3.20
C MET A 173 -21.03 -22.33 -2.25
N TRP A 174 -21.01 -21.62 -1.11
CA TRP A 174 -19.99 -21.82 -0.07
C TRP A 174 -20.21 -23.14 0.67
N MET A 175 -21.43 -23.36 1.16
CA MET A 175 -21.77 -24.61 1.85
C MET A 175 -21.64 -25.82 0.92
N LYS A 176 -21.88 -25.67 -0.39
CA LYS A 176 -21.48 -26.66 -1.38
C LYS A 176 -19.96 -26.83 -1.42
N SER A 177 -19.18 -25.79 -1.71
CA SER A 177 -17.72 -25.91 -1.86
C SER A 177 -16.98 -26.45 -0.62
N VAL A 178 -17.49 -26.25 0.59
CA VAL A 178 -16.93 -26.82 1.83
C VAL A 178 -17.28 -28.30 2.01
N HIS A 179 -18.47 -28.75 1.55
CA HIS A 179 -18.93 -30.14 1.69
C HIS A 179 -18.72 -31.02 0.44
N ASP A 180 -18.45 -30.42 -0.72
CA ASP A 180 -17.99 -31.08 -1.94
C ASP A 180 -16.64 -31.74 -1.63
N LYS A 181 -16.71 -33.00 -1.23
CA LYS A 181 -15.54 -33.84 -0.97
C LYS A 181 -14.61 -33.82 -2.18
N ILE A 182 -13.32 -33.53 -1.95
CA ILE A 182 -12.26 -33.77 -2.93
C ILE A 182 -12.05 -35.28 -3.05
N MET A 183 -12.99 -35.96 -3.72
CA MET A 183 -12.94 -37.39 -3.98
C MET A 183 -12.00 -37.66 -5.16
N GLY A 184 -10.75 -37.98 -4.85
CA GLY A 184 -10.14 -39.09 -5.56
C GLY A 184 -11.07 -40.31 -5.37
N PRO A 185 -11.58 -40.97 -6.43
CA PRO A 185 -12.74 -41.87 -6.35
C PRO A 185 -12.47 -43.22 -5.64
N GLU A 186 -11.35 -43.35 -4.92
CA GLU A 186 -10.72 -44.64 -4.61
C GLU A 186 -10.52 -44.91 -3.10
N MET A 187 -10.84 -43.97 -2.19
CA MET A 187 -10.79 -44.20 -0.75
C MET A 187 -12.18 -44.12 -0.11
N GLY A 188 -12.59 -45.25 0.49
CA GLY A 188 -13.95 -45.50 0.95
C GLY A 188 -14.30 -44.93 2.33
N SER A 189 -15.50 -45.27 2.79
CA SER A 189 -16.15 -44.77 4.01
C SER A 189 -15.28 -44.85 5.27
N GLY A 190 -14.67 -43.73 5.67
CA GLY A 190 -13.94 -43.58 6.92
C GLY A 190 -14.16 -42.18 7.53
N MET A 191 -14.83 -42.16 8.69
CA MET A 191 -15.06 -40.99 9.57
C MET A 191 -15.74 -39.76 8.92
N HIS A 192 -16.95 -39.45 9.38
CA HIS A 192 -17.51 -38.11 9.23
C HIS A 192 -16.69 -37.13 10.10
N LYS A 193 -15.66 -36.50 9.53
CA LYS A 193 -14.97 -35.37 10.17
C LYS A 193 -16.01 -34.29 10.49
N MET A 194 -16.02 -33.79 11.73
CA MET A 194 -16.88 -32.66 12.10
C MET A 194 -16.49 -31.44 11.28
N CYS A 195 -17.45 -30.87 10.54
CA CYS A 195 -17.23 -29.65 9.78
C CYS A 195 -17.33 -28.44 10.73
N PRO A 196 -16.26 -27.65 10.95
CA PRO A 196 -16.27 -26.52 11.87
C PRO A 196 -17.06 -25.29 11.38
N TRP A 197 -17.92 -25.49 10.37
CA TRP A 197 -18.88 -24.52 9.82
C TRP A 197 -20.33 -24.99 9.94
N CYS A 198 -20.56 -26.24 10.34
CA CYS A 198 -21.90 -26.72 10.69
C CYS A 198 -22.31 -26.22 12.09
N PRO A 199 -23.59 -25.88 12.31
CA PRO A 199 -24.04 -25.22 13.53
C PRO A 199 -24.17 -26.18 14.73
N GLU A 200 -23.08 -26.46 15.43
CA GLU A 200 -23.12 -27.01 16.80
C GLU A 200 -21.80 -26.80 17.57
N TYR A 201 -21.46 -25.55 17.96
CA TYR A 201 -20.79 -25.15 19.23
C TYR A 201 -20.50 -23.63 19.29
N GLU A 202 -20.55 -23.02 20.48
CA GLU A 202 -20.07 -21.65 20.76
C GLU A 202 -19.01 -21.66 21.87
N VAL A 203 -17.97 -20.81 21.77
CA VAL A 203 -17.12 -20.39 22.91
C VAL A 203 -16.66 -18.94 22.70
N HIS A 204 -16.93 -18.05 23.66
CA HIS A 204 -16.46 -16.65 23.63
C HIS A 204 -15.04 -16.45 24.19
N VAL A 205 -14.29 -15.48 23.66
CA VAL A 205 -13.10 -14.85 24.30
C VAL A 205 -13.13 -13.33 24.03
N SER A 206 -12.55 -12.50 24.90
CA SER A 206 -12.61 -11.02 24.80
C SER A 206 -11.39 -10.30 25.41
N HIS A 207 -11.09 -9.08 24.92
CA HIS A 207 -10.13 -8.09 25.50
C HIS A 207 -8.62 -8.51 25.46
N ARG A 208 -7.56 -7.67 25.60
CA ARG A 208 -7.28 -6.22 25.82
C ARG A 208 -5.76 -5.95 25.52
N GLN A 209 -5.11 -4.77 25.50
CA GLN A 209 -5.43 -3.31 25.61
C GLN A 209 -4.28 -2.49 24.92
N GLN A 210 -4.45 -1.17 24.70
CA GLN A 210 -3.43 -0.25 24.15
C GLN A 210 -2.42 0.33 25.17
N LEU A 211 -1.31 0.89 24.66
CA LEU A 211 -0.23 1.62 25.35
C LEU A 211 0.02 3.00 24.71
N GLY A 212 0.61 3.93 25.46
CA GLY A 212 0.67 5.37 25.13
C GLY A 212 1.88 5.83 24.28
N PHE A 213 1.83 7.09 23.84
CA PHE A 213 2.71 7.68 22.81
C PHE A 213 3.78 8.65 23.33
N THR A 214 4.76 8.95 22.46
CA THR A 214 5.65 10.12 22.53
C THR A 214 5.79 10.77 21.14
N ASN A 215 5.65 12.11 21.07
CA ASN A 215 5.75 13.05 19.94
C ASN A 215 6.22 12.54 18.54
N SER A 216 5.33 12.63 17.54
CA SER A 216 5.68 13.08 16.15
C SER A 216 4.45 13.62 15.40
N ASP A 217 3.70 14.52 16.04
CA ASP A 217 2.44 15.08 15.52
C ASP A 217 2.58 15.69 14.12
N ARG A 218 3.77 16.18 13.74
CA ARG A 218 4.03 16.79 12.42
C ARG A 218 4.09 15.76 11.30
N MET A 219 4.76 14.63 11.52
CA MET A 219 4.79 13.53 10.56
C MET A 219 3.40 12.90 10.43
N MET A 220 2.69 12.77 11.56
CA MET A 220 1.33 12.25 11.56
C MET A 220 0.32 13.18 10.88
N ASN A 221 0.42 14.51 11.06
CA ASN A 221 -0.37 15.48 10.28
C ASN A 221 -0.06 15.43 8.79
N MET A 222 1.20 15.16 8.38
CA MET A 222 1.55 14.95 6.98
C MET A 222 0.89 13.69 6.43
N MET A 223 0.97 12.56 7.14
CA MET A 223 0.29 11.32 6.73
C MET A 223 -1.23 11.51 6.69
N HIS A 224 -1.84 12.07 7.74
CA HIS A 224 -3.26 12.42 7.75
C HIS A 224 -3.66 13.28 6.54
N SER A 225 -2.86 14.28 6.15
CA SER A 225 -3.14 15.11 4.98
C SER A 225 -3.08 14.31 3.67
N LEU A 226 -2.05 13.48 3.49
CA LEU A 226 -1.88 12.60 2.32
C LEU A 226 -3.02 11.56 2.20
N TRP A 227 -3.48 11.02 3.33
CA TRP A 227 -4.46 9.92 3.34
C TRP A 227 -5.93 10.38 3.35
N ILE A 228 -6.22 11.62 3.75
CA ILE A 228 -7.60 12.17 3.81
C ILE A 228 -7.92 13.15 2.68
N ASN A 229 -6.93 13.79 2.05
CA ASN A 229 -7.13 14.54 0.81
C ASN A 229 -7.59 13.57 -0.29
N ASP A 230 -8.87 13.62 -0.68
CA ASP A 230 -9.49 12.59 -1.52
C ASP A 230 -8.72 12.30 -2.80
N GLN A 231 -8.38 13.35 -3.56
CA GLN A 231 -7.64 13.27 -4.83
C GLN A 231 -6.26 12.62 -4.69
N ILE A 232 -5.54 12.89 -3.60
CA ILE A 232 -4.23 12.27 -3.35
C ILE A 232 -4.38 10.86 -2.77
N SER A 233 -5.41 10.64 -1.96
CA SER A 233 -5.77 9.34 -1.41
C SER A 233 -6.27 8.36 -2.48
N GLU A 234 -6.47 8.79 -3.72
CA GLU A 234 -6.74 7.89 -4.84
C GLU A 234 -5.42 7.28 -5.29
N ASP A 235 -4.55 8.08 -5.92
CA ASP A 235 -3.20 7.69 -6.35
C ASP A 235 -2.39 6.97 -5.25
N ILE A 236 -2.43 7.45 -4.00
CA ILE A 236 -1.66 6.88 -2.89
C ILE A 236 -2.23 5.54 -2.41
N HIS A 237 -3.54 5.41 -2.23
CA HIS A 237 -4.09 4.12 -1.81
C HIS A 237 -3.92 3.10 -2.93
N GLU A 238 -4.13 3.47 -4.19
CA GLU A 238 -3.88 2.56 -5.33
C GLU A 238 -2.43 2.05 -5.32
N PHE A 239 -1.44 2.96 -5.33
CA PHE A 239 -0.01 2.59 -5.30
C PHE A 239 0.41 1.74 -4.09
N MET A 240 -0.16 1.98 -2.91
CA MET A 240 0.17 1.22 -1.70
C MET A 240 -0.51 -0.15 -1.66
N LEU A 241 -1.75 -0.27 -2.14
CA LEU A 241 -2.53 -1.51 -2.15
C LEU A 241 -2.10 -2.43 -3.31
N GLU A 242 -1.61 -1.87 -4.43
CA GLU A 242 -0.93 -2.62 -5.50
C GLU A 242 0.39 -3.27 -5.04
N ASN A 243 0.99 -2.82 -3.93
CA ASN A 243 2.25 -3.36 -3.44
C ASN A 243 1.99 -4.53 -2.45
N PRO A 244 2.20 -5.80 -2.86
CA PRO A 244 1.87 -6.95 -2.02
C PRO A 244 2.71 -7.03 -0.73
N ASN A 245 3.93 -6.49 -0.75
CA ASN A 245 4.79 -6.44 0.44
C ASN A 245 4.29 -5.41 1.47
N HIS A 246 3.74 -4.29 1.02
CA HIS A 246 3.07 -3.32 1.89
C HIS A 246 1.78 -3.92 2.46
N MET A 247 0.95 -4.53 1.62
CA MET A 247 -0.27 -5.22 2.05
C MET A 247 -0.02 -6.33 3.06
N ALA A 248 1.03 -7.14 2.88
CA ALA A 248 1.44 -8.18 3.82
C ALA A 248 2.02 -7.65 5.15
N GLN A 249 2.29 -6.34 5.26
CA GLN A 249 2.64 -5.66 6.51
C GLN A 249 1.44 -4.95 7.15
N MET A 250 0.59 -4.31 6.32
CA MET A 250 -0.62 -3.61 6.78
C MET A 250 -1.65 -4.59 7.33
N SER A 251 -1.88 -5.72 6.65
CA SER A 251 -2.73 -6.82 7.14
C SER A 251 -2.35 -7.26 8.56
N LYS A 252 -1.05 -7.49 8.84
CA LYS A 252 -0.56 -7.90 10.17
C LYS A 252 -0.85 -6.91 11.30
N GLN A 253 -1.25 -5.66 11.01
CA GLN A 253 -1.58 -4.64 12.02
C GLN A 253 -3.00 -4.05 11.88
N MET A 254 -3.70 -4.29 10.77
CA MET A 254 -5.05 -3.73 10.48
C MET A 254 -6.08 -4.74 9.98
N MET A 255 -5.71 -5.99 9.68
CA MET A 255 -6.62 -7.01 9.11
C MET A 255 -7.89 -7.20 9.93
N GLY A 256 -7.81 -7.28 11.26
CA GLY A 256 -9.00 -7.44 12.12
C GLY A 256 -10.03 -6.31 11.95
N PRO A 257 -9.67 -5.03 12.22
CA PRO A 257 -10.55 -3.90 11.97
C PRO A 257 -11.02 -3.79 10.51
N MET A 258 -10.11 -3.95 9.54
CA MET A 258 -10.39 -3.78 8.12
C MET A 258 -11.38 -4.84 7.61
N LEU A 259 -11.14 -6.12 7.90
CA LEU A 259 -12.07 -7.20 7.59
C LEU A 259 -13.40 -7.00 8.33
N GLY A 260 -13.42 -6.52 9.58
CA GLY A 260 -14.66 -6.20 10.30
C GLY A 260 -15.54 -5.23 9.51
N PHE A 261 -14.99 -4.08 9.12
CA PHE A 261 -15.69 -3.09 8.28
C PHE A 261 -16.17 -3.67 6.92
N MET A 262 -15.33 -4.48 6.26
CA MET A 262 -15.67 -5.12 4.99
C MET A 262 -16.74 -6.22 5.13
N MET A 263 -16.75 -6.94 6.25
CA MET A 263 -17.70 -7.99 6.59
C MET A 263 -19.02 -7.45 7.16
N ASP A 264 -19.05 -6.22 7.68
CA ASP A 264 -20.29 -5.54 8.05
C ASP A 264 -21.08 -5.07 6.82
N ASP A 265 -20.41 -4.48 5.82
CA ASP A 265 -21.07 -4.03 4.59
C ASP A 265 -21.59 -5.23 3.76
N PRO A 266 -22.89 -5.29 3.43
CA PRO A 266 -23.49 -6.46 2.79
C PRO A 266 -23.04 -6.68 1.34
N GLU A 267 -22.64 -5.63 0.64
CA GLU A 267 -22.21 -5.73 -0.76
C GLU A 267 -20.76 -6.17 -0.86
N ILE A 268 -19.88 -5.59 -0.03
CA ILE A 268 -18.48 -6.01 0.06
C ILE A 268 -18.38 -7.43 0.61
N ARG A 269 -19.17 -7.77 1.64
CA ARG A 269 -19.28 -9.15 2.14
C ARG A 269 -19.62 -10.15 1.04
N GLN A 270 -20.61 -9.88 0.20
CA GLN A 270 -20.99 -10.78 -0.89
C GLN A 270 -19.86 -10.90 -1.93
N LYS A 271 -19.29 -9.77 -2.38
CA LYS A 271 -18.14 -9.75 -3.32
C LYS A 271 -16.92 -10.50 -2.78
N MET A 272 -16.65 -10.42 -1.47
CA MET A 272 -15.59 -11.21 -0.82
C MET A 272 -15.87 -12.70 -0.89
N ILE A 273 -17.10 -13.15 -0.60
CA ILE A 273 -17.48 -14.57 -0.64
C ILE A 273 -17.31 -15.13 -2.06
N GLU A 274 -17.70 -14.36 -3.08
CA GLU A 274 -17.53 -14.72 -4.49
C GLU A 274 -16.04 -14.87 -4.85
N LEU A 275 -15.20 -13.88 -4.57
CA LEU A 275 -13.76 -13.94 -4.83
C LEU A 275 -13.06 -15.07 -4.07
N MET A 276 -13.45 -15.35 -2.82
CA MET A 276 -12.90 -16.47 -2.05
C MET A 276 -13.26 -17.84 -2.64
N LEU A 277 -14.39 -17.96 -3.34
CA LEU A 277 -14.77 -19.19 -4.06
C LEU A 277 -14.00 -19.37 -5.37
N GLU A 278 -13.46 -18.30 -5.97
CA GLU A 278 -12.53 -18.37 -7.10
C GLU A 278 -11.12 -18.84 -6.68
N HIS A 279 -10.70 -18.54 -5.45
CA HIS A 279 -9.42 -18.97 -4.90
C HIS A 279 -9.45 -20.43 -4.37
N GLU A 280 -9.17 -21.41 -5.24
CA GLU A 280 -9.17 -22.83 -4.87
C GLU A 280 -8.26 -23.14 -3.66
N GLU A 281 -7.08 -22.54 -3.60
CA GLU A 281 -6.15 -22.66 -2.45
C GLU A 281 -6.77 -22.22 -1.12
N PHE A 282 -7.58 -21.17 -1.13
CA PHE A 282 -8.25 -20.65 0.06
C PHE A 282 -9.35 -21.61 0.52
N MET A 283 -10.17 -22.11 -0.41
CA MET A 283 -11.16 -23.15 -0.12
C MET A 283 -10.51 -24.46 0.34
N ASN A 284 -9.33 -24.81 -0.16
CA ASN A 284 -8.57 -25.99 0.26
C ASN A 284 -8.02 -25.85 1.70
N SER A 285 -7.56 -24.67 2.13
CA SER A 285 -7.23 -24.43 3.54
C SER A 285 -8.42 -24.70 4.47
N ILE A 286 -9.62 -24.24 4.09
CA ILE A 286 -10.87 -24.44 4.84
C ILE A 286 -11.29 -25.92 4.90
N ARG A 287 -11.09 -26.68 3.82
CA ARG A 287 -11.38 -28.12 3.76
C ARG A 287 -10.41 -28.97 4.59
N HIS A 288 -9.15 -28.54 4.73
CA HIS A 288 -8.05 -29.37 5.25
C HIS A 288 -7.55 -29.00 6.66
N GLU A 289 -8.06 -27.91 7.26
CA GLU A 289 -7.79 -27.46 8.64
C GLU A 289 -7.85 -28.62 9.67
N ASN A 290 -8.79 -29.56 9.49
CA ASN A 290 -8.98 -30.79 10.29
C ASN A 290 -7.88 -31.87 10.09
N THR A 291 -6.59 -31.53 9.94
CA THR A 291 -5.53 -32.52 9.61
C THR A 291 -4.11 -32.21 10.11
N ARG A 292 -3.95 -31.33 11.10
CA ARG A 292 -2.69 -31.13 11.86
C ARG A 292 -2.97 -31.19 13.37
#